data_AF-A0A168PX10-F1
#
_entry.id   AF-A0A168PX10-F1
#
_cell.length_a   1.000
_cell.length_b   1.000
_cell.length_c   1.000
_cell.angle_alpha   90.00
_cell.angle_beta   90.00
_cell.angle_gamma   90.00
#
_symmetry.space_group_name_H-M   'P 1'
#
loop_
_entity.id
_entity.type
_entity.pdbx_description
1 polymer ?
#
loop_
_entity_poly.entity_id
_entity_poly.type
_entity_poly.pdbx_seq_one_letter_code
_entity_poly.pdbx_strand_id
1 'polypeptide(L)'
;MKQFNYSAVISSLILGISIVVASLIIQNGSSDHKSKLIMDSNFDRSDSDYKPLMSVTEAAEYLGISEYKLKMIISSEQQTLQQFGSYSGKMMPYIELENEIYISKAGLTAWIEEATLQRKEY
;
A
#
# COMPACT_ATOMS: atom_id res chain seq x y z
N MET A 1 37.36 -42.13 28.55
CA MET A 1 36.35 -41.16 29.03
C MET A 1 36.12 -40.16 27.90
N LYS A 2 34.87 -39.98 27.43
CA LYS A 2 34.56 -39.22 26.21
C LYS A 2 34.48 -37.73 26.57
N GLN A 3 35.42 -36.93 26.05
CA GLN A 3 35.48 -35.49 26.26
C GLN A 3 34.19 -34.87 25.70
N PHE A 4 33.32 -34.34 26.55
CA PHE A 4 32.15 -33.59 26.08
C PHE A 4 32.63 -32.23 25.59
N ASN A 5 32.40 -31.94 24.31
CA ASN A 5 32.78 -30.68 23.68
C ASN A 5 31.82 -29.56 24.11
N TYR A 6 32.00 -29.05 25.33
CA TYR A 6 31.18 -27.98 25.91
C TYR A 6 31.14 -26.72 25.03
N SER A 7 32.21 -26.46 24.26
CA SER A 7 32.28 -25.35 23.29
C SER A 7 31.20 -25.42 22.20
N ALA A 8 30.84 -26.63 21.74
CA ALA A 8 29.79 -26.82 20.73
C ALA A 8 28.39 -26.55 21.31
N VAL A 9 28.18 -26.92 22.57
CA VAL A 9 26.90 -26.68 23.25
C VAL A 9 26.69 -25.18 23.50
N ILE A 10 27.73 -24.50 23.99
CA ILE A 10 27.68 -23.06 24.29
C ILE A 10 27.48 -22.23 23.02
N SER A 11 28.16 -22.59 21.92
CA SER A 11 27.99 -21.90 20.63
C SER A 11 26.59 -22.08 20.04
N SER A 12 26.00 -23.28 20.13
CA SER A 12 24.63 -23.51 19.68
C SER A 12 23.58 -22.71 20.49
N LEU A 13 23.82 -22.52 21.79
CA LEU A 13 22.94 -21.74 22.65
C LEU A 13 22.95 -20.24 22.28
N ILE A 14 24.14 -19.70 22.01
CA ILE A 14 24.31 -18.30 21.59
C ILE A 14 23.63 -18.05 20.23
N LEU A 15 23.76 -18.99 19.30
CA LEU A 15 23.12 -18.91 17.99
C LEU A 15 21.59 -18.98 18.08
N GLY A 16 21.05 -19.79 18.99
CA GLY A 16 19.61 -19.86 19.22
C GLY A 16 19.04 -18.54 19.77
N ILE A 17 19.74 -17.94 20.74
CA ILE A 17 19.29 -16.68 21.37
C ILE A 17 19.30 -15.52 20.37
N SER A 18 20.31 -15.43 19.49
CA SER A 18 20.39 -14.35 18.51
C SER A 18 19.24 -14.36 17.50
N ILE A 19 18.80 -15.55 17.08
CA ILE A 19 17.65 -15.73 16.18
C ILE A 19 16.36 -15.21 16.84
N VAL A 20 16.12 -15.58 18.10
CA VAL A 20 14.92 -15.15 18.83
C VAL A 20 14.90 -13.62 19.02
N VAL A 21 16.04 -13.01 19.35
CA VAL A 21 16.14 -11.55 19.53
C VAL A 21 15.95 -10.81 18.19
N ALA A 22 16.50 -11.34 17.09
CA ALA A 22 16.32 -10.75 15.76
C ALA A 22 14.84 -10.75 15.33
N SER A 23 14.10 -11.84 15.58
CA SER A 23 12.67 -11.94 15.28
C SER A 23 11.83 -10.96 16.11
N LEU A 24 12.17 -10.75 17.39
CA LEU A 24 11.47 -9.78 18.25
C LEU A 24 11.73 -8.33 17.83
N ILE A 25 12.94 -8.01 17.38
CA ILE A 25 13.26 -6.68 16.84
C ILE A 25 12.47 -6.40 15.55
N ILE A 26 12.37 -7.39 14.65
CA ILE A 26 11.57 -7.26 13.42
C ILE A 26 10.08 -7.05 13.73
N GLN A 27 9.55 -7.74 14.75
CA GLN A 27 8.13 -7.66 15.11
C GLN A 27 7.75 -6.30 15.70
N ASN A 28 8.61 -5.72 16.54
CA ASN A 28 8.35 -4.40 17.16
C ASN A 28 8.71 -3.21 16.27
N GLY A 29 9.52 -3.41 15.21
CA GLY A 29 9.81 -2.39 14.19
C GLY A 29 8.77 -2.30 13.08
N SER A 30 7.81 -3.22 13.02
CA SER A 30 6.87 -3.37 11.90
C SER A 30 5.50 -2.71 12.13
N SER A 31 5.46 -1.56 12.82
CA SER A 31 4.27 -0.69 12.78
C SER A 31 4.19 0.13 11.49
N ASP A 32 5.21 0.11 10.63
CA ASP A 32 5.23 0.89 9.38
C ASP A 32 6.08 0.27 8.26
N HIS A 33 6.06 -1.05 8.14
CA HIS A 33 6.61 -1.71 6.96
C HIS A 33 5.55 -2.61 6.36
N LYS A 34 4.76 -2.04 5.44
CA LYS A 34 4.05 -2.81 4.41
C LYS A 34 5.06 -3.77 3.81
N SER A 35 4.98 -5.03 4.22
CA SER A 35 5.60 -6.14 3.55
C SER A 35 5.13 -6.09 2.10
N LYS A 36 5.99 -5.57 1.23
CA LYS A 36 5.91 -5.78 -0.21
C LYS A 36 6.23 -7.26 -0.40
N LEU A 37 5.22 -8.11 -0.15
CA LEU A 37 5.20 -9.45 -0.70
C LEU A 37 5.30 -9.25 -2.20
N ILE A 38 6.41 -9.72 -2.75
CA ILE A 38 6.66 -9.79 -4.18
C ILE A 38 5.58 -10.74 -4.71
N MET A 39 4.48 -10.15 -5.16
CA MET A 39 3.49 -10.85 -5.94
C MET A 39 4.13 -11.14 -7.28
N ASP A 40 4.38 -12.43 -7.47
CA ASP A 40 4.90 -13.03 -8.68
C ASP A 40 3.89 -12.78 -9.80
N SER A 41 4.13 -11.77 -10.62
CA SER A 41 3.45 -11.62 -11.90
C SER A 41 4.50 -11.44 -12.97
N ASN A 42 4.68 -12.51 -13.75
CA ASN A 42 5.28 -12.51 -15.09
C ASN A 42 4.47 -11.58 -16.01
N PHE A 43 4.45 -10.28 -15.74
CA PHE A 43 4.04 -9.27 -16.70
C PHE A 43 5.22 -9.06 -17.62
N ASP A 44 5.17 -9.79 -18.73
CA ASP A 44 6.15 -9.82 -19.80
C ASP A 44 6.60 -8.40 -20.15
N ARG A 45 7.88 -8.11 -19.88
CA ARG A 45 8.54 -6.86 -20.23
C ARG A 45 8.68 -6.80 -21.75
N SER A 46 7.64 -6.35 -22.43
CA SER A 46 7.70 -5.92 -23.82
C SER A 46 7.07 -4.54 -23.93
N ASP A 47 7.96 -3.55 -24.08
CA ASP A 47 7.73 -2.14 -24.39
C ASP A 47 6.94 -1.24 -23.41
N SER A 48 7.63 -0.17 -22.99
CA SER A 48 7.15 1.06 -22.35
C SER A 48 6.75 1.06 -20.86
N ASP A 49 7.33 2.01 -20.12
CA ASP A 49 7.04 2.43 -18.72
C ASP A 49 5.59 2.90 -18.47
N TYR A 50 4.62 2.48 -19.29
CA TYR A 50 3.25 2.91 -19.17
C TYR A 50 2.51 2.11 -18.08
N LYS A 51 2.45 2.70 -16.89
CA LYS A 51 1.66 2.18 -15.76
C LYS A 51 0.29 2.90 -15.69
N PRO A 52 -0.81 2.29 -16.21
CA PRO A 52 -2.12 2.94 -16.25
C PRO A 52 -2.79 3.06 -14.87
N LEU A 53 -2.41 2.19 -13.93
CA LEU A 53 -2.95 2.11 -12.58
C LEU A 53 -1.88 2.51 -11.56
N MET A 54 -2.29 3.29 -10.57
CA MET A 54 -1.46 3.77 -9.47
C MET A 54 -1.96 3.14 -8.17
N SER A 55 -1.04 2.81 -7.27
CA SER A 55 -1.43 2.46 -5.89
C SER A 55 -1.95 3.71 -5.16
N VAL A 56 -2.62 3.53 -4.03
CA VAL A 56 -3.04 4.66 -3.17
C VAL A 56 -1.85 5.55 -2.81
N THR A 57 -0.70 4.96 -2.49
CA THR A 57 0.54 5.70 -2.16
C THR A 57 1.00 6.54 -3.33
N GLU A 58 1.12 5.94 -4.52
CA GLU A 58 1.55 6.65 -5.74
C GLU A 58 0.57 7.77 -6.12
N ALA A 59 -0.74 7.52 -5.98
CA ALA A 59 -1.77 8.52 -6.28
C ALA A 59 -1.74 9.69 -5.27
N ALA A 60 -1.50 9.40 -3.99
CA ALA A 60 -1.36 10.43 -2.96
C ALA A 60 -0.12 11.31 -3.21
N GLU A 61 1.01 10.69 -3.58
CA GLU A 61 2.22 11.40 -4.00
C GLU A 61 1.97 12.26 -5.25
N TYR A 62 1.28 11.71 -6.25
CA TYR A 62 0.93 12.43 -7.47
C TYR A 62 0.07 13.68 -7.20
N LEU A 63 -0.84 13.58 -6.24
CA LEU A 63 -1.69 14.70 -5.81
C LEU A 63 -1.00 15.65 -4.82
N GLY A 64 0.16 15.28 -4.27
CA GLY A 64 0.83 16.04 -3.22
C GLY A 64 0.05 16.08 -1.89
N ILE A 65 -0.76 15.05 -1.59
CA ILE A 65 -1.54 14.94 -0.36
C ILE A 65 -1.17 13.68 0.42
N SER A 66 -1.60 13.58 1.69
CA SER A 66 -1.41 12.34 2.46
C SER A 66 -2.38 11.25 2.01
N GLU A 67 -1.97 9.99 2.14
CA GLU A 67 -2.84 8.84 1.86
C GLU A 67 -4.16 8.89 2.66
N TYR A 68 -4.08 9.38 3.90
CA TYR A 68 -5.27 9.59 4.74
C TYR A 68 -6.28 10.52 4.07
N LYS A 69 -5.82 11.66 3.52
CA LYS A 69 -6.69 12.60 2.81
C LYS A 69 -7.27 11.98 1.53
N LEU A 70 -6.46 11.22 0.79
CA LEU A 70 -6.96 10.52 -0.40
C LEU A 70 -8.05 9.49 -0.05
N LYS A 71 -7.87 8.71 1.01
CA LYS A 71 -8.88 7.75 1.50
C LYS A 71 -10.14 8.43 2.04
N MET A 72 -9.98 9.58 2.70
CA MET A 72 -11.10 10.43 3.13
C MET A 72 -11.97 10.87 1.95
N ILE A 73 -11.34 11.34 0.86
CA ILE A 73 -12.04 11.72 -0.37
C ILE A 73 -12.86 10.54 -0.91
N ILE A 74 -12.21 9.38 -1.10
CA ILE A 74 -12.87 8.15 -1.59
C ILE A 74 -14.08 7.79 -0.71
N SER A 75 -13.90 7.83 0.60
CA SER A 75 -14.95 7.47 1.56
C SER A 75 -16.11 8.47 1.54
N SER A 76 -15.83 9.77 1.45
CA SER A 76 -16.83 10.84 1.40
C SER A 76 -17.69 10.76 0.13
N GLU A 77 -17.05 10.52 -1.02
CA GLU A 77 -17.77 10.33 -2.28
C GLU A 77 -18.65 9.07 -2.26
N GLN A 78 -18.12 7.97 -1.71
CA GLN A 78 -18.88 6.72 -1.59
C GLN A 78 -20.07 6.87 -0.64
N GLN A 79 -19.90 7.58 0.49
CA GLN A 79 -20.99 7.88 1.41
C GLN A 79 -22.07 8.75 0.74
N THR A 80 -21.66 9.75 -0.04
CA THR A 80 -22.59 10.60 -0.81
C THR A 80 -23.40 9.75 -1.79
N LEU A 81 -22.74 8.86 -2.55
CA LEU A 81 -23.41 7.96 -3.48
C LEU A 81 -24.41 7.03 -2.76
N GLN A 82 -24.04 6.48 -1.60
CA GLN A 82 -24.92 5.63 -0.80
C GLN A 82 -26.13 6.41 -0.24
N GLN A 83 -25.92 7.65 0.20
CA GLN A 83 -26.96 8.47 0.82
C GLN A 83 -27.98 9.00 -0.19
N PHE A 84 -27.51 9.44 -1.37
CA PHE A 84 -28.36 10.11 -2.36
C PHE A 84 -28.70 9.22 -3.57
N GLY A 85 -28.15 8.00 -3.65
CA GLY A 85 -28.31 7.08 -4.78
C GLY A 85 -27.70 7.59 -6.10
N SER A 86 -27.03 8.74 -6.05
CA SER A 86 -26.42 9.41 -7.18
C SER A 86 -25.28 10.30 -6.70
N TYR A 87 -24.36 10.58 -7.61
CA TYR A 87 -23.23 11.47 -7.36
C TYR A 87 -23.12 12.48 -8.50
N SER A 88 -22.94 13.75 -8.15
CA SER A 88 -22.83 14.83 -9.13
C SER A 88 -21.37 15.00 -9.57
N GLY A 89 -21.14 14.84 -10.87
CA GLY A 89 -19.82 14.95 -11.49
C GLY A 89 -19.01 13.65 -11.45
N LYS A 90 -17.71 13.74 -11.71
CA LYS A 90 -16.79 12.60 -11.69
C LYS A 90 -16.37 12.24 -10.27
N MET A 91 -16.54 10.97 -9.95
CA MET A 91 -15.99 10.35 -8.74
C MET A 91 -14.51 10.01 -8.95
N MET A 92 -13.80 9.82 -7.85
CA MET A 92 -12.46 9.30 -7.78
C MET A 92 -12.39 7.98 -8.58
N PRO A 93 -11.55 7.90 -9.62
CA PRO A 93 -11.55 6.77 -10.53
C PRO A 93 -10.68 5.65 -9.98
N TYR A 94 -11.20 4.99 -8.95
CA TYR A 94 -10.57 3.83 -8.34
C TYR A 94 -11.26 2.53 -8.74
N ILE A 95 -10.50 1.44 -8.65
CA ILE A 95 -10.97 0.06 -8.70
C ILE A 95 -10.44 -0.65 -7.46
N GLU A 96 -11.19 -1.62 -6.96
CA GLU A 96 -10.75 -2.51 -5.88
C GLU A 96 -10.43 -3.88 -6.48
N LEU A 97 -9.21 -4.36 -6.24
CA LEU A 97 -8.73 -5.68 -6.65
C LEU A 97 -8.17 -6.36 -5.40
N GLU A 98 -8.72 -7.51 -5.01
CA GLU A 98 -8.22 -8.29 -3.87
C GLU A 98 -8.00 -7.46 -2.57
N ASN A 99 -8.95 -6.57 -2.26
CA ASN A 99 -8.90 -5.63 -1.12
C ASN A 99 -7.83 -4.53 -1.23
N GLU A 100 -7.23 -4.34 -2.39
CA GLU A 100 -6.34 -3.22 -2.68
C GLU A 100 -6.99 -2.22 -3.64
N ILE A 101 -6.82 -0.94 -3.34
CA ILE A 101 -7.35 0.15 -4.15
C ILE A 101 -6.29 0.57 -5.18
N TYR A 102 -6.68 0.56 -6.44
CA TYR A 102 -5.89 1.04 -7.57
C TYR A 102 -6.61 2.22 -8.23
N ILE A 103 -5.87 3.26 -8.58
CA ILE A 103 -6.40 4.49 -9.16
C ILE A 103 -5.95 4.61 -10.61
N SER A 104 -6.87 4.86 -11.53
CA SER A 104 -6.52 5.13 -12.92
C SER A 104 -5.78 6.47 -13.03
N LYS A 105 -4.57 6.48 -13.58
CA LYS A 105 -3.80 7.72 -13.78
C LYS A 105 -4.54 8.70 -14.71
N ALA A 106 -5.02 8.21 -15.85
CA ALA A 106 -5.77 9.02 -16.81
C ALA A 106 -7.09 9.54 -16.22
N GLY A 107 -7.79 8.67 -15.47
CA GLY A 107 -8.98 9.07 -14.74
C GLY A 107 -8.67 10.16 -13.70
N LEU A 108 -7.59 10.00 -12.94
CA LEU A 108 -7.22 10.91 -11.85
C LEU A 108 -6.98 12.31 -12.37
N THR A 109 -6.27 12.45 -13.50
CA THR A 109 -6.09 13.75 -14.17
C THR A 109 -7.43 14.38 -14.52
N ALA A 110 -8.35 13.63 -15.13
CA ALA A 110 -9.68 14.14 -15.49
C ALA A 110 -10.54 14.48 -14.26
N TRP A 111 -10.38 13.74 -13.15
CA TRP A 111 -11.06 14.01 -11.89
C TRP A 111 -10.54 15.32 -11.25
N ILE A 112 -9.22 15.58 -11.28
CA ILE A 112 -8.64 16.84 -10.76
C ILE A 112 -9.22 18.05 -11.48
N GLU A 113 -9.26 18.01 -12.81
CA GLU A 113 -9.83 19.10 -13.62
C GLU A 113 -11.29 19.37 -13.23
N GLU A 114 -12.10 18.33 -13.11
CA GLU A 114 -13.50 18.50 -12.79
C GLU A 114 -13.76 18.90 -11.33
N ALA A 115 -13.03 18.29 -10.38
CA ALA A 115 -13.14 18.60 -8.97
C ALA A 115 -12.74 20.05 -8.67
N THR A 116 -11.73 20.57 -9.37
CA THR A 116 -11.31 21.98 -9.24
C THR A 116 -12.32 22.93 -9.88
N LEU A 117 -12.88 22.60 -11.05
CA LEU A 117 -13.94 23.39 -11.69
C LEU A 117 -15.20 23.47 -10.82
N GLN A 118 -15.59 22.35 -10.21
CA GLN A 118 -16.76 22.26 -9.32
C GLN A 118 -16.48 22.75 -7.90
N ARG A 119 -15.21 23.07 -7.58
CA ARG A 119 -14.76 23.47 -6.24
C ARG A 119 -15.22 22.49 -5.16
N LYS A 120 -15.03 21.19 -5.40
CA LYS A 120 -15.46 20.15 -4.49
C LYS A 120 -14.76 20.30 -3.13
N GLU A 121 -15.54 20.13 -2.07
CA GLU A 121 -15.08 20.15 -0.69
C GLU A 121 -15.34 18.77 -0.07
N TYR A 122 -14.39 18.29 0.74
CA TYR A 122 -14.38 16.96 1.33
C TYR A 122 -14.03 17.00 2.82
#